data_AF-A0A1G7A3Y5-F1
#
_entry.id   AF-A0A1G7A3Y5-F1
#
_cell.length_a   1.000
_cell.length_b   1.000
_cell.length_c   1.000
_cell.angle_alpha   90.00
_cell.angle_beta   90.00
_cell.angle_gamma   90.00
#
_symmetry.space_group_name_H-M   'P 1'
#
loop_
_entity.id
_entity.type
_entity.pdbx_description
1 polymer ?
#
loop_
_entity_poly.entity_id
_entity_poly.type
_entity_poly.pdbx_seq_one_letter_code
_entity_poly.pdbx_strand_id
1 'polypeptide(L)'
;MNAIWVAVITPLVTFSLSIIGLAGFAAYAVFRLNSPQIIREKIWNAFVGDKDFNDEKLKSFSHHQLDLTRFRVVYGVQARSVADLHRLLSWMARHQFTPTDIKRARRWIDPSRNRPLNAPGKLHLTVRLVVVVIMIAGFMMVLDKATSSTTTMIRMRVSKTWLWSDGRSVVGIVGQAWRIDAQSCARHTLPDTSITGLTDAETAAICQGIPSGDLQTTVNEGLRYQRWSLAAISVFLFLAGIRTGLTLCFGMRARELAQQLSRATPTQANPRRARKKRAPSNDRRELA
;
A
#
# COMPACT_ATOMS: atom_id res chain seq x y z
N MET A 1 4.92 33.47 19.43
CA MET A 1 3.86 32.52 19.84
C MET A 1 4.40 31.75 21.04
N ASN A 2 3.74 31.86 22.19
CA ASN A 2 4.30 31.50 23.49
C ASN A 2 4.53 29.99 23.59
N ALA A 3 5.76 29.58 23.93
CA ALA A 3 6.26 28.20 23.98
C ALA A 3 5.39 27.25 24.83
N ILE A 4 4.60 27.78 25.75
CA ILE A 4 3.70 27.03 26.64
C ILE A 4 2.54 26.39 25.86
N TRP A 5 2.00 27.06 24.84
CA TRP A 5 0.91 26.50 24.02
C TRP A 5 1.39 25.39 23.09
N VAL A 6 2.64 25.46 22.62
CA VAL A 6 3.24 24.42 21.76
C VAL A 6 3.49 23.14 22.57
N ALA A 7 3.88 23.24 23.84
CA ALA A 7 4.15 22.07 24.69
C ALA A 7 2.90 21.22 25.02
N VAL A 8 1.71 21.83 25.05
CA VAL A 8 0.45 21.12 25.38
C VAL A 8 -0.29 20.62 24.14
N ILE A 9 -0.27 21.39 23.04
CA ILE A 9 -0.97 21.01 21.81
C ILE A 9 -0.27 19.83 21.11
N THR A 10 1.06 19.80 21.11
CA THR A 10 1.84 18.78 20.39
C THR A 10 1.54 17.35 20.86
N PRO A 11 1.57 17.01 22.18
CA PRO A 11 1.21 15.67 22.63
C PRO A 11 -0.26 15.33 22.36
N LEU A 12 -1.17 16.29 22.55
CA LEU A 12 -2.60 16.07 22.34
C LEU A 12 -2.93 15.75 20.88
N VAL A 13 -2.29 16.46 19.93
CA VAL A 13 -2.44 16.20 18.49
C VAL A 13 -1.83 14.86 18.11
N THR A 14 -0.68 14.46 18.68
CA THR A 14 -0.10 13.13 18.42
C THR A 14 -0.96 11.99 18.97
N PHE A 15 -1.54 12.14 20.17
CA PHE A 15 -2.48 11.14 20.72
C PHE A 15 -3.75 11.05 19.88
N SER A 16 -4.30 12.19 19.47
CA SER A 16 -5.48 12.26 18.60
C SER A 16 -5.23 11.57 17.26
N LEU A 17 -4.09 11.83 16.62
CA LEU A 17 -3.70 11.20 15.36
C LEU A 17 -3.48 9.69 15.52
N SER A 18 -2.94 9.25 16.66
CA SER A 18 -2.74 7.83 16.95
C SER A 18 -4.07 7.09 17.15
N ILE A 19 -5.01 7.71 17.88
CA ILE A 19 -6.37 7.17 18.07
C ILE A 19 -7.14 7.17 16.75
N ILE A 20 -7.06 8.23 15.95
CA ILE A 20 -7.67 8.29 14.62
C ILE A 20 -7.02 7.27 13.69
N GLY A 21 -5.71 7.04 13.80
CA GLY A 21 -5.00 6.00 13.05
C GLY A 21 -5.45 4.59 13.44
N LEU A 22 -5.62 4.32 14.73
CA LEU A 22 -6.12 3.03 15.23
C LEU A 22 -7.60 2.82 14.87
N ALA A 23 -8.43 3.85 15.03
CA ALA A 23 -9.84 3.84 14.65
C ALA A 23 -10.00 3.73 13.14
N GLY A 24 -9.15 4.39 12.35
CA GLY A 24 -9.08 4.28 10.91
C GLY A 24 -8.61 2.92 10.45
N PHE A 25 -7.64 2.30 11.14
CA PHE A 25 -7.20 0.94 10.89
C PHE A 25 -8.28 -0.09 11.26
N ALA A 26 -8.96 0.09 12.39
CA ALA A 26 -10.08 -0.74 12.82
C ALA A 26 -11.27 -0.58 11.87
N ALA A 27 -11.64 0.64 11.50
CA ALA A 27 -12.68 0.94 10.52
C ALA A 27 -12.28 0.37 9.15
N TYR A 28 -11.03 0.52 8.72
CA TYR A 28 -10.53 -0.09 7.50
C TYR A 28 -10.58 -1.62 7.56
N ALA A 29 -10.23 -2.23 8.70
CA ALA A 29 -10.36 -3.66 8.90
C ALA A 29 -11.83 -4.09 8.83
N VAL A 30 -12.75 -3.36 9.44
CA VAL A 30 -14.21 -3.58 9.41
C VAL A 30 -14.82 -3.30 8.03
N PHE A 31 -14.32 -2.35 7.26
CA PHE A 31 -14.76 -2.08 5.88
C PHE A 31 -14.15 -3.09 4.89
N ARG A 32 -12.94 -3.59 5.16
CA ARG A 32 -12.25 -4.62 4.36
C ARG A 32 -12.86 -6.00 4.61
N LEU A 33 -13.25 -6.28 5.84
CA LEU A 33 -14.03 -7.42 6.27
C LEU A 33 -15.50 -7.04 6.14
N ASN A 34 -16.07 -7.15 4.94
CA ASN A 34 -17.46 -6.79 4.57
C ASN A 34 -18.56 -7.43 5.48
N SER A 35 -18.53 -7.12 6.78
CA SER A 35 -19.05 -7.89 7.92
C SER A 35 -19.51 -7.00 9.10
N PRO A 36 -20.21 -5.87 8.90
CA PRO A 36 -20.96 -5.26 9.99
C PRO A 36 -22.11 -6.16 10.49
N GLN A 37 -22.54 -7.16 9.70
CA GLN A 37 -23.68 -8.04 10.04
C GLN A 37 -23.36 -9.05 11.15
N ILE A 38 -22.23 -9.78 11.12
CA ILE A 38 -21.89 -10.78 12.15
C ILE A 38 -21.63 -10.13 13.51
N ILE A 39 -20.90 -9.01 13.50
CA ILE A 39 -20.55 -8.30 14.71
C ILE A 39 -21.83 -7.72 15.33
N ARG A 40 -22.73 -7.17 14.50
CA ARG A 40 -24.04 -6.69 14.95
C ARG A 40 -24.92 -7.82 15.46
N GLU A 41 -24.99 -8.98 14.81
CA GLU A 41 -25.79 -10.13 15.29
C GLU A 41 -25.24 -10.73 16.58
N LYS A 42 -23.93 -10.85 16.76
CA LYS A 42 -23.36 -11.34 18.03
C LYS A 42 -23.53 -10.34 19.17
N ILE A 43 -23.40 -9.04 18.89
CA ILE A 43 -23.67 -7.99 19.89
C ILE A 43 -25.17 -7.92 20.20
N TRP A 44 -26.03 -8.05 19.18
CA TRP A 44 -27.49 -8.05 19.33
C TRP A 44 -28.00 -9.29 20.06
N ASN A 45 -27.53 -10.49 19.72
CA ASN A 45 -27.90 -11.72 20.42
C ASN A 45 -27.37 -11.76 21.86
N ALA A 46 -26.23 -11.12 22.14
CA ALA A 46 -25.72 -10.96 23.50
C ALA A 46 -26.54 -9.96 24.34
N PHE A 47 -27.20 -8.97 23.72
CA PHE A 47 -27.99 -7.94 24.43
C PHE A 47 -29.50 -8.19 24.46
N VAL A 48 -30.07 -8.86 23.44
CA VAL A 48 -31.53 -8.95 23.22
C VAL A 48 -32.06 -10.38 23.40
N GLY A 49 -31.18 -11.38 23.45
CA GLY A 49 -31.57 -12.79 23.51
C GLY A 49 -32.07 -13.33 22.17
N ASP A 50 -32.00 -14.66 22.00
CA ASP A 50 -32.38 -15.38 20.78
C ASP A 50 -33.89 -15.23 20.50
N LYS A 51 -34.27 -14.18 19.77
CA LYS A 51 -35.61 -14.06 19.20
C LYS A 51 -35.58 -14.62 17.79
N ASP A 52 -35.84 -15.92 17.70
CA ASP A 52 -36.14 -16.60 16.44
C ASP A 52 -37.36 -15.90 15.76
N PHE A 53 -37.28 -15.70 14.45
CA PHE A 53 -38.40 -15.16 13.68
C PHE A 53 -39.55 -16.19 13.65
N ASN A 54 -40.78 -15.77 13.98
CA ASN A 54 -41.98 -16.63 13.91
C ASN A 54 -42.41 -16.98 12.47
N ASP A 55 -41.98 -16.21 11.46
CA ASP A 55 -42.28 -16.45 10.05
C ASP A 55 -41.19 -17.34 9.41
N GLU A 56 -41.60 -18.48 8.86
CA GLU A 56 -40.72 -19.49 8.25
C GLU A 56 -39.95 -18.95 7.03
N LYS A 57 -40.56 -18.03 6.26
CA LYS A 57 -39.90 -17.37 5.12
C LYS A 57 -38.82 -16.41 5.59
N LEU A 58 -39.05 -15.72 6.70
CA LEU A 58 -38.08 -14.80 7.30
C LEU A 58 -36.95 -15.57 7.98
N LYS A 59 -37.25 -16.69 8.63
CA LYS A 59 -36.28 -17.61 9.22
C LYS A 59 -35.35 -18.19 8.17
N SER A 60 -35.88 -18.72 7.08
CA SER A 60 -35.07 -19.26 5.98
C SER A 60 -34.22 -18.19 5.29
N PHE A 61 -34.74 -16.96 5.11
CA PHE A 61 -33.95 -15.84 4.61
C PHE A 61 -32.79 -15.48 5.54
N SER A 62 -33.03 -15.42 6.85
CA SER A 62 -32.00 -15.16 7.87
C SER A 62 -30.89 -16.21 7.83
N HIS A 63 -31.26 -17.50 7.83
CA HIS A 63 -30.29 -18.60 7.73
C HIS A 63 -29.44 -18.51 6.46
N HIS A 64 -30.04 -18.22 5.30
CA HIS A 64 -29.29 -18.03 4.05
C HIS A 64 -28.28 -16.87 4.13
N GLN A 65 -28.65 -15.75 4.74
CA GLN A 65 -27.73 -14.61 4.92
C GLN A 65 -26.59 -14.96 5.88
N LEU A 66 -26.90 -15.68 6.95
CA LEU A 66 -25.94 -16.09 7.96
C LEU A 66 -24.93 -17.09 7.39
N ASP A 67 -25.37 -18.06 6.59
CA ASP A 67 -24.51 -19.03 5.92
C ASP A 67 -23.60 -18.38 4.86
N LEU A 68 -24.14 -17.46 4.04
CA LEU A 68 -23.34 -16.67 3.11
C LEU A 68 -22.25 -15.87 3.84
N THR A 69 -22.61 -15.33 4.98
CA THR A 69 -21.74 -14.49 5.79
C THR A 69 -20.64 -15.33 6.46
N ARG A 70 -20.98 -16.49 7.03
CA ARG A 70 -20.01 -17.48 7.52
C ARG A 70 -19.05 -17.91 6.42
N PHE A 71 -19.57 -18.21 5.23
CA PHE A 71 -18.75 -18.59 4.08
C PHE A 71 -17.75 -17.49 3.70
N ARG A 72 -18.21 -16.24 3.59
CA ARG A 72 -17.35 -15.08 3.31
C ARG A 72 -16.25 -14.91 4.35
N VAL A 73 -16.51 -15.17 5.63
CA VAL A 73 -15.51 -15.05 6.69
C VAL A 73 -14.51 -16.21 6.68
N VAL A 74 -14.97 -17.45 6.58
CA VAL A 74 -14.11 -18.64 6.64
C VAL A 74 -13.21 -18.74 5.41
N TYR A 75 -13.77 -18.51 4.22
CA TYR A 75 -13.08 -18.71 2.95
C TYR A 75 -12.59 -17.40 2.31
N GLY A 76 -13.16 -16.25 2.71
CA GLY A 76 -12.74 -14.94 2.19
C GLY A 76 -13.17 -14.67 0.73
N VAL A 77 -14.12 -15.44 0.20
CA VAL A 77 -14.62 -15.32 -1.18
C VAL A 77 -15.92 -14.53 -1.18
N GLN A 78 -16.03 -13.55 -2.08
CA GLN A 78 -17.19 -12.66 -2.18
C GLN A 78 -18.33 -13.34 -2.98
N ALA A 79 -19.07 -14.26 -2.37
CA ALA A 79 -20.32 -14.79 -2.94
C ALA A 79 -21.49 -13.83 -2.65
N ARG A 80 -22.28 -13.43 -3.64
CA ARG A 80 -23.39 -12.46 -3.47
C ARG A 80 -24.70 -13.14 -3.11
N SER A 81 -24.90 -14.37 -3.58
CA SER A 81 -26.10 -15.18 -3.35
C SER A 81 -25.75 -16.64 -3.00
N VAL A 82 -26.72 -17.38 -2.45
CA VAL A 82 -26.57 -18.83 -2.19
C VAL A 82 -26.39 -19.61 -3.50
N ALA A 83 -27.02 -19.14 -4.58
CA ALA A 83 -26.81 -19.70 -5.91
C ALA A 83 -25.34 -19.61 -6.36
N ASP A 84 -24.67 -18.47 -6.09
CA ASP A 84 -23.24 -18.31 -6.38
C ASP A 84 -22.37 -19.29 -5.58
N LEU A 85 -22.75 -19.56 -4.32
CA LEU A 85 -22.06 -20.53 -3.47
C LEU A 85 -22.18 -21.96 -4.04
N HIS A 86 -23.39 -22.38 -4.42
CA HIS A 86 -23.60 -23.69 -5.07
C HIS A 86 -22.88 -23.79 -6.41
N ARG A 87 -22.82 -22.69 -7.18
CA ARG A 87 -22.05 -22.61 -8.42
C ARG A 87 -20.55 -22.79 -8.18
N LEU A 88 -20.02 -22.17 -7.13
CA LEU A 88 -18.63 -22.34 -6.74
C LEU A 88 -18.34 -23.78 -6.27
N LEU A 89 -19.21 -24.37 -5.44
CA LEU A 89 -19.10 -25.76 -4.96
C LEU A 89 -19.09 -26.76 -6.12
N SER A 90 -20.03 -26.64 -7.05
CA SER A 90 -20.07 -27.48 -8.25
C SER A 90 -18.87 -27.26 -9.18
N TRP A 91 -18.34 -26.05 -9.27
CA TRP A 91 -17.11 -25.78 -10.01
C TRP A 91 -15.87 -26.41 -9.34
N MET A 92 -15.75 -26.32 -8.01
CA MET A 92 -14.68 -26.98 -7.26
C MET A 92 -14.72 -28.50 -7.43
N ALA A 93 -15.92 -29.10 -7.30
CA ALA A 93 -16.11 -30.54 -7.46
C ALA A 93 -15.70 -31.02 -8.87
N ARG A 94 -16.09 -30.29 -9.92
CA ARG A 94 -15.72 -30.62 -11.31
C ARG A 94 -14.23 -30.58 -11.59
N HIS A 95 -13.49 -29.73 -10.88
CA HIS A 95 -12.05 -29.55 -11.08
C HIS A 95 -11.21 -30.15 -9.95
N GLN A 96 -11.82 -30.92 -9.03
CA GLN A 96 -11.14 -31.57 -7.90
C GLN A 96 -10.35 -30.59 -7.03
N PHE A 97 -10.83 -29.35 -6.87
CA PHE A 97 -10.17 -28.35 -6.03
C PHE A 97 -10.54 -28.49 -4.57
N THR A 98 -9.54 -28.35 -3.69
CA THR A 98 -9.79 -28.32 -2.25
C THR A 98 -10.25 -26.92 -1.81
N PRO A 99 -11.00 -26.80 -0.70
CA PRO A 99 -11.35 -25.50 -0.14
C PRO A 99 -10.13 -24.64 0.21
N THR A 100 -8.99 -25.27 0.52
CA THR A 100 -7.71 -24.59 0.80
C THR A 100 -7.15 -23.90 -0.45
N ASP A 101 -7.31 -24.49 -1.63
CA ASP A 101 -6.87 -23.91 -2.91
C ASP A 101 -7.66 -22.64 -3.23
N ILE A 102 -8.97 -22.68 -3.02
CA ILE A 102 -9.87 -21.55 -3.19
C ILE A 102 -9.52 -20.42 -2.23
N LYS A 103 -9.24 -20.74 -0.96
CA LYS A 103 -8.81 -19.74 0.03
C LYS A 103 -7.52 -19.03 -0.39
N ARG A 104 -6.58 -19.75 -1.01
CA ARG A 104 -5.30 -19.19 -1.52
C ARG A 104 -5.47 -18.31 -2.76
N ALA A 105 -6.51 -18.51 -3.56
CA ALA A 105 -6.79 -17.69 -4.75
C ALA A 105 -7.99 -16.75 -4.59
N ARG A 106 -8.55 -16.64 -3.38
CA ARG A 106 -9.84 -15.97 -3.06
C ARG A 106 -10.06 -14.61 -3.71
N ARG A 107 -9.01 -13.79 -3.86
CA ARG A 107 -9.11 -12.43 -4.43
C ARG A 107 -9.36 -12.42 -5.94
N TRP A 108 -9.06 -13.52 -6.60
CA TRP A 108 -9.18 -13.69 -8.05
C TRP A 108 -10.31 -14.66 -8.42
N ILE A 109 -11.09 -15.08 -7.42
CA ILE A 109 -12.26 -15.95 -7.58
C ILE A 109 -13.51 -15.10 -7.42
N ASP A 110 -14.31 -15.03 -8.49
CA ASP A 110 -15.59 -14.35 -8.55
C ASP A 110 -16.69 -15.38 -8.89
N PRO A 111 -17.40 -15.90 -7.87
CA PRO A 111 -18.45 -16.92 -8.05
C PRO A 111 -19.59 -16.50 -8.98
N SER A 112 -19.81 -15.19 -9.15
CA SER A 112 -20.89 -14.66 -9.98
C SER A 112 -20.64 -14.85 -11.48
N ARG A 113 -19.39 -15.09 -11.89
CA ARG A 113 -19.00 -15.27 -13.29
C ARG A 113 -19.10 -16.72 -13.74
N ASN A 114 -19.39 -16.93 -15.03
CA ASN A 114 -19.40 -18.26 -15.65
C ASN A 114 -18.04 -18.98 -15.53
N ARG A 115 -16.94 -18.22 -15.60
CA ARG A 115 -15.59 -18.68 -15.23
C ARG A 115 -15.20 -18.01 -13.93
N PRO A 116 -15.29 -18.71 -12.78
CA PRO A 116 -15.10 -18.08 -11.49
C PRO A 116 -13.65 -17.67 -11.25
N LEU A 117 -12.65 -18.30 -11.89
CA LEU A 117 -11.25 -17.93 -11.77
C LEU A 117 -10.84 -16.90 -12.84
N ASN A 118 -10.41 -15.72 -12.42
CA ASN A 118 -9.81 -14.70 -13.29
C ASN A 118 -8.32 -14.53 -12.95
N ALA A 119 -7.46 -15.34 -13.55
CA ALA A 119 -6.03 -15.30 -13.23
C ALA A 119 -5.33 -14.09 -13.89
N PRO A 120 -4.44 -13.39 -13.16
CA PRO A 120 -3.67 -12.30 -13.72
C PRO A 120 -2.68 -12.77 -14.79
N GLY A 121 -2.49 -11.94 -15.83
CA GLY A 121 -1.45 -12.14 -16.85
C GLY A 121 -0.04 -12.13 -16.26
N LYS A 122 0.92 -12.78 -16.94
CA LYS A 122 2.34 -12.82 -16.51
C LYS A 122 2.91 -11.42 -16.36
N LEU A 123 2.72 -10.58 -17.38
CA LEU A 123 3.20 -9.20 -17.40
C LEU A 123 2.71 -8.41 -16.18
N HIS A 124 1.42 -8.56 -15.83
CA HIS A 124 0.85 -7.87 -14.68
C HIS A 124 1.43 -8.36 -13.33
N LEU A 125 1.77 -9.64 -13.20
CA LEU A 125 2.50 -10.14 -12.03
C LEU A 125 3.95 -9.63 -12.00
N THR A 126 4.64 -9.62 -13.14
CA THR A 126 6.01 -9.10 -13.26
C THR A 126 6.08 -7.61 -12.91
N VAL A 127 5.18 -6.79 -13.46
CA VAL A 127 5.10 -5.36 -13.12
C VAL A 127 4.87 -5.17 -11.62
N ARG A 128 3.97 -5.96 -11.02
CA ARG A 128 3.74 -5.89 -9.56
C ARG A 128 4.94 -6.33 -8.74
N LEU A 129 5.69 -7.34 -9.19
CA LEU A 129 6.92 -7.76 -8.55
C LEU A 129 7.96 -6.63 -8.59
N VAL A 130 8.16 -6.01 -9.76
CA VAL A 130 9.07 -4.85 -9.92
C VAL A 130 8.67 -3.70 -9.00
N VAL A 131 7.37 -3.38 -8.91
CA VAL A 131 6.87 -2.35 -7.98
C VAL A 131 7.18 -2.71 -6.52
N VAL A 132 6.99 -3.97 -6.10
CA VAL A 132 7.34 -4.40 -4.73
C VAL A 132 8.84 -4.23 -4.47
N VAL A 133 9.70 -4.60 -5.43
CA VAL A 133 11.15 -4.44 -5.30
C VAL A 133 11.53 -2.96 -5.17
N ILE A 134 10.97 -2.08 -6.00
CA ILE A 134 11.20 -0.62 -5.92
C ILE A 134 10.76 -0.07 -4.55
N MET A 135 9.61 -0.53 -4.04
CA MET A 135 9.10 -0.10 -2.73
C MET A 135 10.02 -0.55 -1.59
N ILE A 136 10.56 -1.77 -1.65
CA ILE A 136 11.53 -2.27 -0.67
C ILE A 136 12.83 -1.47 -0.74
N ALA A 137 13.35 -1.23 -1.95
CA ALA A 137 14.56 -0.41 -2.14
C ALA A 137 14.37 1.02 -1.61
N GLY A 138 13.24 1.65 -1.91
CA GLY A 138 12.87 2.97 -1.40
C GLY A 138 12.74 2.99 0.13
N PHE A 139 12.12 1.97 0.72
CA PHE A 139 12.04 1.81 2.18
C PHE A 139 13.43 1.74 2.83
N MET A 140 14.33 0.93 2.28
CA MET A 140 15.70 0.80 2.79
C MET A 140 16.48 2.13 2.68
N MET A 141 16.34 2.85 1.57
CA MET A 141 16.94 4.18 1.40
C MET A 141 16.41 5.21 2.41
N VAL A 142 15.09 5.24 2.62
CA VAL A 142 14.47 6.16 3.59
C VAL A 142 14.93 5.83 5.01
N LEU A 143 15.02 4.54 5.35
CA LEU A 143 15.47 4.09 6.66
C LEU A 143 16.94 4.49 6.92
N ASP A 144 17.82 4.29 5.93
CA ASP A 144 19.21 4.73 5.99
C ASP A 144 19.33 6.24 6.24
N LYS A 145 18.55 7.07 5.51
CA LYS A 145 18.57 8.52 5.71
C LYS A 145 17.94 8.96 7.03
N ALA A 146 16.95 8.24 7.53
CA ALA A 146 16.35 8.55 8.83
C ALA A 146 17.34 8.31 9.99
N THR A 147 18.21 7.31 9.90
CA THR A 147 19.17 6.96 10.96
C THR A 147 20.50 7.71 10.83
N SER A 148 20.99 7.92 9.61
CA SER A 148 22.31 8.51 9.36
C SER A 148 22.32 10.03 9.15
N SER A 149 21.15 10.68 9.02
CA SER A 149 21.11 12.14 8.83
C SER A 149 21.59 12.89 10.08
N THR A 150 22.73 13.56 9.92
CA THR A 150 23.33 14.51 10.87
C THR A 150 23.18 15.95 10.41
N THR A 151 22.88 16.17 9.13
CA THR A 151 22.70 17.48 8.52
C THR A 151 21.24 17.76 8.23
N THR A 152 20.80 18.99 8.51
CA THR A 152 19.48 19.48 8.13
C THR A 152 19.61 20.72 7.25
N MET A 153 18.61 20.93 6.41
CA MET A 153 18.52 22.12 5.58
C MET A 153 17.80 23.22 6.36
N ILE A 154 18.44 24.38 6.48
CA ILE A 154 17.91 25.56 7.16
C ILE A 154 17.77 26.68 6.13
N ARG A 155 16.73 27.49 6.29
CA ARG A 155 16.50 28.68 5.48
C ARG A 155 16.67 29.93 6.33
N MET A 156 17.49 30.86 5.85
CA MET A 156 17.66 32.15 6.49
C MET A 156 16.43 33.04 6.32
N ARG A 157 16.13 33.86 7.34
CA ARG A 157 14.87 34.62 7.39
C ARG A 157 14.90 35.83 6.46
N VAL A 158 16.04 36.52 6.38
CA VAL A 158 16.17 37.79 5.64
C VAL A 158 16.62 37.50 4.22
N SER A 159 17.79 36.88 4.05
CA SER A 159 18.34 36.55 2.72
C SER A 159 17.56 35.46 1.98
N LYS A 160 16.72 34.67 2.68
CA LYS A 160 16.04 33.48 2.14
C LYS A 160 16.98 32.41 1.61
N THR A 161 18.28 32.54 1.87
CA THR A 161 19.32 31.61 1.46
C THR A 161 19.17 30.31 2.22
N TRP A 162 19.31 29.22 1.47
CA TRP A 162 19.24 27.88 2.02
C TRP A 162 20.65 27.36 2.25
N LEU A 163 20.83 26.59 3.33
CA LEU A 163 22.13 26.11 3.77
C LEU A 163 21.97 24.80 4.53
N TRP A 164 23.02 23.98 4.50
CA TRP A 164 23.10 22.76 5.28
C TRP A 164 23.83 23.03 6.59
N SER A 165 23.32 22.49 7.70
CA SER A 165 23.96 22.62 8.99
C SER A 165 23.95 21.28 9.73
N ASP A 166 25.09 20.95 10.34
CA ASP A 166 25.26 19.84 11.30
C ASP A 166 25.20 20.34 12.76
N GLY A 167 24.92 21.63 12.97
CA GLY A 167 24.88 22.27 14.29
C GLY A 167 26.24 22.78 14.78
N ARG A 168 27.33 22.39 14.13
CA ARG A 168 28.70 22.87 14.42
C ARG A 168 29.28 23.73 13.30
N SER A 169 28.74 23.56 12.11
CA SER A 169 29.16 24.22 10.89
C SER A 169 27.98 24.39 9.96
N VAL A 170 28.08 25.40 9.12
CA VAL A 170 27.14 25.71 8.05
C VAL A 170 27.87 25.59 6.73
N VAL A 171 27.28 24.91 5.76
CA VAL A 171 27.80 24.79 4.40
C VAL A 171 26.77 25.24 3.38
N GLY A 172 27.24 25.83 2.29
CA GLY A 172 26.42 26.18 1.14
C GLY A 172 25.77 24.94 0.50
N ILE A 173 24.70 25.14 -0.26
CA ILE A 173 24.11 24.07 -1.05
C ILE A 173 24.97 23.78 -2.29
N VAL A 174 24.85 22.56 -2.82
CA VAL A 174 25.36 22.09 -4.11
C VAL A 174 25.53 23.24 -5.12
N GLY A 175 26.79 23.57 -5.46
CA GLY A 175 27.20 24.68 -6.32
C GLY A 175 27.92 25.83 -5.60
N GLN A 176 27.77 25.95 -4.28
CA GLN A 176 28.38 26.97 -3.43
C GLN A 176 29.28 26.29 -2.39
N ALA A 177 30.59 26.21 -2.68
CA ALA A 177 31.56 25.52 -1.83
C ALA A 177 32.14 26.43 -0.73
N TRP A 178 31.27 26.99 0.12
CA TRP A 178 31.70 27.74 1.30
C TRP A 178 31.24 27.03 2.57
N ARG A 179 32.04 27.19 3.63
CA ARG A 179 31.82 26.60 4.95
C ARG A 179 32.12 27.66 6.01
N ILE A 180 31.22 27.79 6.98
CA ILE A 180 31.40 28.63 8.17
C ILE A 180 31.37 27.69 9.38
N ASP A 181 32.45 27.69 10.15
CA ASP A 181 32.57 26.97 11.42
C ASP A 181 33.16 27.89 12.51
N ALA A 182 33.23 27.38 13.74
CA ALA A 182 33.73 28.13 14.87
C ALA A 182 35.14 28.72 14.64
N GLN A 183 36.01 28.01 13.90
CA GLN A 183 37.36 28.47 13.59
C GLN A 183 37.33 29.63 12.59
N SER A 184 36.47 29.54 11.57
CA SER A 184 36.27 30.58 10.56
C SER A 184 35.76 31.87 11.20
N CYS A 185 34.85 31.76 12.17
CA CYS A 185 34.34 32.89 12.95
C CYS A 185 35.39 33.52 13.87
N ALA A 186 36.26 32.71 14.49
CA ALA A 186 37.32 33.23 15.36
C ALA A 186 38.43 33.94 14.57
N ARG A 187 38.79 33.42 13.39
CA ARG A 187 39.88 33.96 12.55
C ARG A 187 39.48 35.11 11.64
N HIS A 188 38.21 35.53 11.65
CA HIS A 188 37.65 36.54 10.73
C HIS A 188 37.84 36.18 9.24
N THR A 189 38.07 34.90 8.92
CA THR A 189 38.22 34.39 7.55
C THR A 189 36.84 33.96 7.04
N LEU A 190 35.93 34.93 6.92
CA LEU A 190 34.57 34.69 6.47
C LEU A 190 34.47 34.82 4.94
N PRO A 191 33.76 33.92 4.26
CA PRO A 191 33.50 34.05 2.82
C PRO A 191 32.66 35.28 2.52
N ASP A 192 32.92 35.94 1.40
CA ASP A 192 32.26 37.19 1.02
C ASP A 192 30.74 37.01 0.87
N THR A 193 29.99 38.07 1.18
CA THR A 193 28.52 38.16 1.08
C THR A 193 28.02 37.87 -0.34
N SER A 194 28.81 38.21 -1.36
CA SER A 194 28.52 37.92 -2.77
C SER A 194 28.50 36.42 -3.10
N ILE A 195 29.27 35.62 -2.36
CA ILE A 195 29.37 34.17 -2.52
C ILE A 195 28.35 33.48 -1.62
N THR A 196 28.26 33.91 -0.37
CA THR A 196 27.36 33.28 0.59
C THR A 196 25.89 33.62 0.36
N GLY A 197 25.59 34.78 -0.21
CA GLY A 197 24.25 35.34 -0.26
C GLY A 197 23.68 35.65 1.13
N LEU A 198 24.53 35.68 2.17
CA LEU A 198 24.14 36.01 3.54
C LEU A 198 24.37 37.50 3.79
N THR A 199 23.50 38.08 4.62
CA THR A 199 23.74 39.43 5.15
C THR A 199 24.78 39.39 6.28
N ASP A 200 25.45 40.52 6.55
CA ASP A 200 26.43 40.61 7.64
C ASP A 200 25.81 40.27 9.00
N ALA A 201 24.56 40.69 9.22
CA ALA A 201 23.81 40.37 10.43
C ALA A 201 23.52 38.86 10.57
N GLU A 202 23.21 38.17 9.47
CA GLU A 202 23.00 36.72 9.47
C GLU A 202 24.32 35.96 9.70
N THR A 203 25.41 36.43 9.10
CA THR A 203 26.75 35.86 9.32
C THR A 203 27.19 36.01 10.78
N ALA A 204 26.95 37.19 11.38
CA ALA A 204 27.19 37.43 12.80
C ALA A 204 26.32 36.53 13.69
N ALA A 205 25.03 36.37 13.36
CA ALA A 205 24.12 35.48 14.10
C ALA A 205 24.57 34.01 14.04
N ILE A 206 25.07 33.54 12.90
CA ILE A 206 25.65 32.18 12.78
C ILE A 206 26.89 32.06 13.68
N CYS A 207 27.79 33.03 13.63
CA CYS A 207 29.02 32.99 14.43
C CYS A 207 28.79 33.08 15.94
N GLN A 208 27.71 33.72 16.39
CA GLN A 208 27.28 33.70 17.78
C GLN A 208 26.54 32.40 18.14
N GLY A 209 25.72 31.88 17.22
CA GLY A 209 24.89 30.70 17.43
C GLY A 209 25.65 29.36 17.47
N ILE A 210 26.83 29.27 16.86
CA ILE A 210 27.69 28.07 16.90
C ILE A 210 28.21 27.81 18.33
N PRO A 211 28.90 28.76 19.00
CA PRO A 211 29.41 28.55 20.36
C PRO A 211 28.31 28.56 21.43
N SER A 212 27.19 29.28 21.23
CA SER A 212 26.08 29.29 22.20
C SER A 212 25.27 27.99 22.21
N GLY A 213 25.40 27.17 21.16
CA GLY A 213 24.62 25.94 20.98
C GLY A 213 23.21 26.17 20.41
N ASP A 214 22.80 27.43 20.19
CA ASP A 214 21.49 27.77 19.62
C ASP A 214 21.32 27.25 18.18
N LEU A 215 22.42 27.17 17.43
CA LEU A 215 22.41 26.56 16.11
C LEU A 215 22.16 25.05 16.22
N GLN A 216 22.76 24.39 17.22
CA GLN A 216 22.59 22.96 17.44
C GLN A 216 21.16 22.61 17.87
N THR A 217 20.52 23.43 18.70
CA THR A 217 19.11 23.22 19.10
C THR A 217 18.19 23.36 17.88
N THR A 218 18.38 24.38 17.05
CA THR A 218 17.64 24.59 15.80
C THR A 218 17.82 23.40 14.85
N VAL A 219 19.05 22.90 14.71
CA VAL A 219 19.36 21.72 13.88
C VAL A 219 18.67 20.46 14.41
N ASN A 220 18.75 20.22 15.72
CA ASN A 220 18.13 19.06 16.36
C ASN A 220 16.61 19.07 16.19
N GLU A 221 15.96 20.23 16.30
CA GLU A 221 14.53 20.36 16.03
C GLU A 221 14.20 20.07 14.55
N GLY A 222 14.99 20.62 13.62
CA GLY A 222 14.85 20.33 12.19
C GLY A 222 15.00 18.84 11.87
N LEU A 223 16.04 18.20 12.41
CA LEU A 223 16.28 16.76 12.28
C LEU A 223 15.13 15.94 12.87
N ARG A 224 14.56 16.37 14.01
CA ARG A 224 13.37 15.71 14.60
C ARG A 224 12.20 15.72 13.62
N TYR A 225 11.88 16.86 13.01
CA TYR A 225 10.81 16.94 12.01
C TYR A 225 11.11 16.12 10.75
N GLN A 226 12.34 16.14 10.26
CA GLN A 226 12.77 15.33 9.11
C GLN A 226 12.63 13.83 9.41
N ARG A 227 13.10 13.37 10.58
CA ARG A 227 12.99 11.97 11.00
C ARG A 227 11.55 11.52 11.16
N TRP A 228 10.68 12.34 11.75
CA TRP A 228 9.26 12.03 11.86
C TRP A 228 8.58 11.94 10.49
N SER A 229 8.91 12.84 9.57
CA SER A 229 8.39 12.82 8.20
C SER A 229 8.85 11.57 7.44
N LEU A 230 10.15 11.24 7.53
CA LEU A 230 10.71 10.03 6.94
C LEU A 230 10.14 8.76 7.58
N ALA A 231 9.91 8.75 8.90
CA ALA A 231 9.25 7.64 9.58
C ALA A 231 7.81 7.44 9.08
N ALA A 232 7.05 8.51 8.90
CA ALA A 232 5.70 8.42 8.34
C ALA A 232 5.70 7.87 6.90
N ILE A 233 6.64 8.34 6.05
CA ILE A 233 6.83 7.82 4.68
C ILE A 233 7.23 6.34 4.72
N SER A 234 8.13 5.96 5.62
CA SER A 234 8.59 4.58 5.80
C SER A 234 7.43 3.64 6.17
N VAL A 235 6.57 4.03 7.11
CA VAL A 235 5.36 3.28 7.48
C VAL A 235 4.41 3.15 6.28
N PHE A 236 4.20 4.21 5.52
CA PHE A 236 3.37 4.17 4.31
C PHE A 236 3.91 3.19 3.28
N LEU A 237 5.21 3.27 2.96
CA LEU A 237 5.88 2.36 2.03
C LEU A 237 5.78 0.90 2.49
N PHE A 238 5.96 0.63 3.78
CA PHE A 238 5.85 -0.70 4.37
C PHE A 238 4.43 -1.27 4.23
N LEU A 239 3.39 -0.51 4.61
CA LEU A 239 2.00 -0.95 4.50
C LEU A 239 1.56 -1.16 3.05
N ALA A 240 1.96 -0.25 2.15
CA ALA A 240 1.72 -0.38 0.71
C ALA A 240 2.47 -1.59 0.12
N GLY A 241 3.70 -1.84 0.57
CA GLY A 241 4.51 -3.01 0.23
C GLY A 241 3.82 -4.31 0.64
N ILE A 242 3.37 -4.42 1.90
CA ILE A 242 2.60 -5.59 2.39
C ILE A 242 1.36 -5.81 1.55
N ARG A 243 0.55 -4.77 1.32
CA ARG A 243 -0.69 -4.88 0.54
C ARG A 243 -0.41 -5.38 -0.87
N THR A 244 0.62 -4.85 -1.52
CA THR A 244 1.00 -5.20 -2.89
C THR A 244 1.57 -6.62 -2.95
N GLY A 245 2.45 -6.98 -2.00
CA GLY A 245 3.02 -8.31 -1.84
C GLY A 245 1.96 -9.38 -1.58
N LEU A 246 1.02 -9.16 -0.67
CA LEU A 246 -0.11 -10.06 -0.45
C LEU A 246 -0.92 -10.25 -1.75
N THR A 247 -1.17 -9.17 -2.49
CA THR A 247 -1.90 -9.25 -3.76
C THR A 247 -1.13 -10.04 -4.81
N LEU A 248 0.21 -9.92 -4.84
CA LEU A 248 1.10 -10.68 -5.71
C LEU A 248 1.06 -12.17 -5.35
N CYS A 249 1.21 -12.53 -4.07
CA CYS A 249 1.13 -13.91 -3.59
C CYS A 249 -0.20 -14.57 -3.97
N PHE A 250 -1.34 -13.90 -3.71
CA PHE A 250 -2.65 -14.39 -4.14
C PHE A 250 -2.76 -14.50 -5.68
N GLY A 251 -2.13 -13.60 -6.43
CA GLY A 251 -2.09 -13.65 -7.88
C GLY A 251 -1.26 -14.81 -8.45
N MET A 252 -0.12 -15.13 -7.84
CA MET A 252 0.70 -16.28 -8.22
C MET A 252 -0.06 -17.59 -7.99
N ARG A 253 -0.73 -17.74 -6.84
CA ARG A 253 -1.56 -18.92 -6.54
C ARG A 253 -2.76 -19.05 -7.48
N ALA A 254 -3.45 -17.95 -7.78
CA ALA A 254 -4.53 -17.95 -8.77
C ALA A 254 -4.04 -18.37 -10.16
N ARG A 255 -2.81 -17.98 -10.52
CA ARG A 255 -2.20 -18.38 -11.78
C ARG A 255 -1.79 -19.85 -11.81
N GLU A 256 -1.27 -20.38 -10.71
CA GLU A 256 -0.96 -21.80 -10.53
C GLU A 256 -2.23 -22.66 -10.77
N LEU A 257 -3.35 -22.27 -10.16
CA LEU A 257 -4.65 -22.93 -10.39
C LEU A 257 -5.11 -22.81 -11.85
N ALA A 258 -4.94 -21.65 -12.48
CA ALA A 258 -5.29 -21.48 -13.89
C ALA A 258 -4.42 -22.36 -14.81
N GLN A 259 -3.15 -22.56 -14.46
CA GLN A 259 -2.27 -23.47 -15.19
C GLN A 259 -2.72 -24.93 -15.02
N GLN A 260 -3.11 -25.35 -13.82
CA GLN A 260 -3.68 -26.67 -13.57
C GLN A 260 -4.95 -26.90 -14.41
N LEU A 261 -5.86 -25.93 -14.46
CA LEU A 261 -7.05 -26.00 -15.33
C LEU A 261 -6.71 -26.12 -16.81
N SER A 262 -5.72 -25.35 -17.28
CA SER A 262 -5.29 -25.41 -18.69
C SER A 262 -4.64 -26.74 -19.06
N ARG A 263 -3.98 -27.41 -18.11
CA ARG A 263 -3.38 -28.74 -18.30
C ARG A 263 -4.42 -29.86 -18.23
N ALA A 264 -5.41 -29.72 -17.34
CA ALA A 264 -6.49 -30.69 -17.16
C ALA A 264 -7.55 -30.62 -18.25
N THR A 265 -7.58 -29.55 -19.05
CA THR A 265 -8.49 -29.41 -20.19
C THR A 265 -7.71 -29.72 -21.48
N PRO A 266 -7.65 -30.99 -21.95
CA PRO A 266 -7.12 -31.27 -23.27
C PRO A 266 -8.02 -30.58 -24.30
N THR A 267 -7.40 -29.70 -25.09
CA THR A 267 -7.90 -29.06 -26.32
C THR A 267 -9.17 -29.70 -26.90
N GLN A 268 -10.35 -29.20 -26.53
CA GLN A 268 -11.52 -29.30 -27.38
C GLN A 268 -11.58 -28.06 -28.27
N ALA A 269 -11.64 -28.32 -29.58
CA ALA A 269 -12.00 -27.44 -30.69
C ALA A 269 -10.93 -26.49 -31.26
N ASN A 270 -10.11 -27.01 -32.19
CA ASN A 270 -9.94 -26.32 -33.48
C ASN A 270 -10.58 -27.17 -34.60
N PRO A 271 -11.85 -26.91 -34.99
CA PRO A 271 -12.52 -27.66 -36.05
C PRO A 271 -12.29 -27.06 -37.45
N ARG A 272 -11.30 -26.18 -37.66
CA ARG A 272 -11.10 -25.52 -38.98
C ARG A 272 -10.21 -26.26 -39.98
N ARG A 273 -9.80 -27.51 -39.72
CA ARG A 273 -8.94 -28.26 -40.66
C ARG A 273 -9.46 -29.64 -41.09
N ALA A 274 -10.76 -29.84 -41.07
CA ALA A 274 -11.37 -31.02 -41.69
C ALA A 274 -12.12 -30.62 -42.97
N ARG A 275 -11.58 -31.09 -44.11
CA ARG A 275 -12.32 -31.49 -45.32
C ARG A 275 -12.73 -30.39 -46.31
N LYS A 276 -11.75 -29.81 -47.02
CA LYS A 276 -11.97 -29.43 -48.43
C LYS A 276 -11.85 -30.70 -49.28
N LYS A 277 -12.91 -31.52 -49.30
CA LYS A 277 -13.06 -32.61 -50.30
C LYS A 277 -13.09 -31.93 -51.66
N ARG A 278 -12.08 -32.18 -52.51
CA ARG A 278 -12.18 -31.89 -53.95
C ARG A 278 -13.38 -32.66 -54.49
N ALA A 279 -14.35 -31.96 -55.06
CA ALA A 279 -15.35 -32.57 -55.92
C ALA A 279 -14.66 -33.01 -57.23
N PRO A 280 -15.04 -34.15 -57.82
CA PRO A 280 -14.59 -34.52 -59.16
C PRO A 280 -15.24 -33.57 -60.17
N SER A 281 -14.43 -33.02 -61.08
CA SER A 281 -14.93 -32.24 -62.21
C SER A 281 -15.64 -33.18 -63.17
N ASN A 282 -16.95 -32.98 -63.32
CA ASN A 282 -17.76 -33.61 -64.34
C ASN A 282 -17.48 -32.89 -65.66
N ASP A 283 -16.59 -33.45 -66.47
CA ASP A 283 -16.34 -32.98 -67.83
C ASP A 283 -17.31 -33.69 -68.78
N ARG A 284 -18.41 -33.01 -69.06
CA ARG A 284 -19.32 -33.30 -70.18
C ARG A 284 -19.76 -31.98 -70.78
N ARG A 285 -19.04 -31.56 -71.83
CA ARG A 285 -19.61 -30.75 -72.90
C ARG A 285 -19.49 -31.57 -74.19
N GLU A 286 -20.62 -32.11 -74.60
CA GLU A 286 -20.92 -32.29 -76.02
C GLU A 286 -21.07 -30.91 -76.67
N LEU A 287 -20.58 -30.78 -77.91
CA LEU A 287 -21.02 -29.94 -79.03
C LEU A 287 -19.84 -29.37 -79.81
N ALA A 288 -19.30 -30.19 -80.72
CA ALA A 288 -19.16 -29.91 -82.16
C ALA A 288 -18.65 -31.17 -82.86
#